data_AF-A0A524JZE8-F1
#
_entry.id   AF-A0A524JZE8-F1
#
_cell.length_a   1.000
_cell.length_b   1.000
_cell.length_c   1.000
_cell.angle_alpha   90.00
_cell.angle_beta   90.00
_cell.angle_gamma   90.00
#
_symmetry.space_group_name_H-M   'P 1'
#
loop_
_entity.id
_entity.type
_entity.pdbx_description
1 polymer ?
#
loop_
_entity_poly.entity_id
_entity_poly.type
_entity_poly.pdbx_seq_one_letter_code
_entity_poly.pdbx_strand_id
1 'polypeptide(L)'
;MADHFEIKYLRNLMKESLGNVASAAQRAGKSRTALWNLLKKHAINPLHFSQPYLGSQKSETLEKTDTLKIKDLHPNLKNRIMNK
;
A
#
# COMPACT_ATOMS: atom_id res chain seq x y z
N MET A 1 -12.58 18.18 11.18
CA MET A 1 -13.67 17.85 10.22
C MET A 1 -13.17 17.59 8.79
N ALA A 2 -12.19 18.34 8.25
CA ALA A 2 -11.77 18.20 6.85
C ALA A 2 -11.08 16.85 6.50
N ASP A 3 -10.29 16.28 7.41
CA ASP A 3 -9.55 15.02 7.18
C ASP A 3 -10.45 13.84 6.78
N HIS A 4 -11.58 13.63 7.47
CA HIS A 4 -12.47 12.50 7.16
C HIS A 4 -13.09 12.59 5.76
N PHE A 5 -13.46 13.80 5.33
CA PHE A 5 -14.00 14.03 4.00
C PHE A 5 -12.92 13.86 2.92
N GLU A 6 -11.73 14.41 3.17
CA GLU A 6 -10.58 14.33 2.26
C GLU A 6 -10.11 12.87 2.06
N ILE A 7 -10.05 12.08 3.14
CA ILE A 7 -9.75 10.65 3.09
C ILE A 7 -10.81 9.88 2.28
N LYS A 8 -12.10 10.16 2.51
CA LYS A 8 -13.19 9.51 1.78
C LYS A 8 -13.13 9.84 0.29
N TYR A 9 -12.87 11.10 -0.04
CA TYR A 9 -12.71 11.57 -1.42
C TYR A 9 -11.52 10.88 -2.11
N LEU A 10 -10.34 10.86 -1.47
CA LEU A 10 -9.13 10.22 -2.01
C LEU A 10 -9.34 8.71 -2.22
N ARG A 11 -10.01 8.03 -1.29
CA ARG A 11 -10.33 6.60 -1.43
C ARG A 11 -11.25 6.32 -2.60
N ASN A 12 -12.30 7.12 -2.78
CA ASN A 12 -13.20 6.95 -3.92
C ASN A 12 -12.47 7.18 -5.24
N LEU A 13 -11.69 8.27 -5.33
CA LEU A 13 -10.91 8.60 -6.51
C LEU A 13 -9.92 7.49 -6.89
N MET A 14 -9.26 6.88 -5.90
CA MET A 14 -8.34 5.76 -6.11
C MET A 14 -9.06 4.47 -6.52
N LYS A 15 -10.24 4.18 -5.97
CA LYS A 15 -11.08 3.05 -6.38
C LYS A 15 -11.53 3.18 -7.83
N GLU A 16 -12.04 4.35 -8.21
CA GLU A 16 -12.49 4.61 -9.58
C GLU A 16 -11.34 4.56 -10.60
N SER A 17 -10.14 4.92 -10.17
CA SER A 17 -8.94 4.91 -11.03
C SER A 17 -8.15 3.60 -10.93
N LEU A 18 -8.65 2.59 -10.21
CA LEU A 18 -7.98 1.30 -9.98
C LEU A 18 -6.51 1.48 -9.57
N GLY A 19 -6.25 2.38 -8.61
CA GLY A 19 -4.91 2.67 -8.11
C GLY A 19 -3.99 3.43 -9.08
N ASN A 20 -4.47 3.83 -10.27
CA ASN A 20 -3.69 4.64 -11.19
C ASN A 20 -3.69 6.11 -10.76
N VAL A 21 -2.58 6.54 -10.17
CA VAL A 21 -2.39 7.92 -9.68
C VAL A 21 -2.45 8.95 -10.81
N ALA A 22 -2.00 8.62 -12.03
CA ALA A 22 -2.02 9.56 -13.15
C ALA A 22 -3.45 9.82 -13.64
N SER A 23 -4.25 8.75 -13.78
CA SER A 23 -5.66 8.85 -14.15
C SER A 23 -6.48 9.55 -13.06
N ALA A 24 -6.20 9.24 -11.79
CA ALA A 24 -6.83 9.89 -10.64
C ALA A 24 -6.52 11.41 -10.60
N ALA A 25 -5.28 11.79 -10.89
CA ALA A 25 -4.85 13.18 -10.91
C ALA A 25 -5.55 13.98 -12.01
N GLN A 26 -5.66 13.41 -13.21
CA GLN A 26 -6.40 14.00 -14.32
C GLN A 26 -7.88 14.19 -13.96
N ARG A 27 -8.53 13.18 -13.38
CA ARG A 27 -9.92 13.27 -12.92
C ARG A 27 -10.13 14.31 -11.82
N ALA A 28 -9.19 14.44 -10.90
CA ALA A 28 -9.25 15.44 -9.84
C ALA A 28 -8.88 16.86 -10.32
N GLY A 29 -8.45 17.04 -11.56
CA GLY A 29 -7.95 18.31 -12.09
C GLY A 29 -6.71 18.80 -11.34
N LYS A 30 -5.91 17.89 -10.77
CA LYS A 30 -4.71 18.20 -9.99
C LYS A 30 -3.48 17.62 -10.66
N SER A 31 -2.33 18.26 -10.43
CA SER A 31 -1.05 17.67 -10.83
C SER A 31 -0.80 16.36 -10.07
N ARG A 32 -0.17 15.39 -10.74
CA ARG A 32 0.22 14.10 -10.14
C ARG A 32 0.94 14.27 -8.82
N THR A 33 1.85 15.25 -8.73
CA THR A 33 2.64 15.58 -7.53
C THR A 33 1.76 16.08 -6.39
N ALA A 34 0.78 16.94 -6.68
CA ALA A 34 -0.16 17.45 -5.68
C ALA A 34 -1.03 16.32 -5.11
N LEU A 35 -1.51 15.42 -5.98
CA LEU A 35 -2.25 14.24 -5.56
C LEU A 35 -1.39 13.29 -4.73
N TRP A 36 -0.12 13.09 -5.10
CA TRP A 36 0.83 12.28 -4.34
C TRP A 36 1.10 12.84 -2.94
N ASN A 37 1.25 14.15 -2.82
CA ASN A 37 1.44 14.80 -1.52
C ASN A 37 0.21 14.65 -0.62
N LEU A 38 -1.00 14.73 -1.18
CA LEU A 38 -2.25 14.48 -0.45
C LEU A 38 -2.34 13.03 0.02
N LEU A 39 -2.02 12.06 -0.85
CA LEU A 39 -1.97 10.66 -0.49
C LEU A 39 -0.96 10.39 0.64
N LYS A 40 0.24 10.98 0.56
CA LYS A 40 1.29 10.84 1.57
C LYS A 40 0.87 11.44 2.91
N LYS A 41 0.24 12.61 2.89
CA LYS A 41 -0.30 13.27 4.10
C LYS A 41 -1.29 12.37 4.85
N HIS A 42 -2.12 11.64 4.11
CA HIS A 42 -3.14 10.73 4.64
C HIS A 42 -2.71 9.27 4.75
N ALA A 43 -1.44 8.98 4.47
CA ALA A 43 -0.89 7.62 4.42
C ALA A 43 -1.70 6.64 3.54
N ILE A 44 -2.29 7.13 2.44
CA ILE A 44 -3.05 6.31 1.49
C ILE A 44 -2.12 5.82 0.40
N ASN A 45 -1.91 4.50 0.34
CA ASN A 45 -1.10 3.91 -0.71
C ASN A 45 -1.99 3.49 -1.91
N PRO A 46 -1.76 4.07 -3.11
CA PRO A 46 -2.57 3.80 -4.31
C PRO A 46 -2.47 2.34 -4.78
N LEU A 47 -1.39 1.63 -4.43
CA LEU A 47 -1.20 0.22 -4.79
C LEU A 47 -2.27 -0.70 -4.19
N HIS A 48 -2.86 -0.34 -3.04
CA HIS A 48 -3.95 -1.11 -2.44
C HIS A 48 -5.23 -1.11 -3.29
N PHE A 49 -5.35 -0.17 -4.23
CA PHE A 49 -6.50 -0.01 -5.11
C PHE A 49 -6.21 -0.49 -6.53
N SER A 50 -4.97 -0.87 -6.83
CA SER A 50 -4.57 -1.36 -8.15
C SER A 50 -4.81 -2.86 -8.24
N GLN A 51 -5.80 -3.27 -9.03
CA GLN A 51 -5.97 -4.67 -9.44
C GLN A 51 -5.04 -4.95 -10.62
N PRO A 52 -3.91 -5.61 -10.34
CA PRO A 52 -3.83 -7.03 -10.66
C PRO A 52 -3.19 -7.92 -9.57
N TYR A 53 -3.19 -7.51 -8.29
CA TYR A 53 -2.60 -8.33 -7.22
C TYR A 53 -3.54 -9.48 -6.77
N LEU A 54 -3.64 -10.50 -7.63
CA LEU A 54 -3.89 -11.87 -7.20
C LEU A 54 -2.69 -12.33 -6.36
N GLY A 55 -2.82 -12.18 -5.04
CA GLY A 55 -1.98 -12.90 -4.10
C GLY A 55 -1.05 -12.01 -3.27
N SER A 56 -1.56 -11.52 -2.13
CA SER A 56 -1.02 -11.79 -0.80
C SER A 56 -1.62 -10.79 0.18
N GLN A 57 -2.41 -11.31 1.11
CA GLN A 57 -2.75 -10.64 2.35
C GLN A 57 -1.45 -10.20 3.05
N LYS A 58 -1.11 -8.91 2.99
CA LYS A 58 -0.24 -8.26 3.97
C LYS A 58 -0.96 -7.03 4.49
N SER A 59 -1.94 -7.28 5.34
CA SER A 59 -2.39 -6.32 6.33
C SER A 59 -1.42 -6.38 7.51
N GLU A 60 -0.34 -5.58 7.51
CA GLU A 60 0.27 -5.17 8.78
C GLU A 60 1.09 -3.87 8.62
N THR A 61 0.53 -2.83 9.24
CA THR A 61 1.16 -1.66 9.88
C THR A 61 2.21 -0.83 9.16
N LEU A 62 1.81 0.41 8.87
CA LEU A 62 2.69 1.56 8.77
C LEU A 62 3.42 1.78 10.12
N GLU A 63 4.65 1.27 10.16
CA GLU A 63 5.83 1.72 10.90
C GLU A 63 5.62 2.96 11.78
N LYS A 64 5.49 2.74 13.09
CA LYS A 64 6.04 3.66 14.09
C LYS A 64 7.45 3.14 14.42
N THR A 65 8.45 3.77 13.83
CA THR A 65 9.86 3.58 14.17
C THR A 65 10.11 3.99 15.62
N ASP A 66 10.40 3.01 16.48
CA ASP A 66 11.48 3.09 17.49
C ASP A 66 11.55 1.74 18.24
N THR A 67 12.42 0.84 17.79
CA THR A 67 13.24 -0.06 18.64
C THR A 67 13.98 -1.10 17.78
N LEU A 68 15.28 -0.86 17.61
CA LEU A 68 16.25 -1.89 17.25
C LEU A 68 16.36 -2.95 18.36
N LYS A 69 15.98 -4.22 18.09
CA LYS A 69 16.59 -5.45 18.67
C LYS A 69 16.05 -6.70 17.94
N ILE A 70 16.79 -7.29 17.00
CA ILE A 70 17.70 -8.46 17.15
C ILE A 70 16.99 -9.80 17.45
N LYS A 71 17.23 -10.77 16.55
CA LYS A 71 17.03 -12.25 16.64
C LYS A 71 15.56 -12.69 16.63
N ASP A 72 15.10 -13.61 15.79
CA ASP A 72 15.54 -14.99 15.65
C ASP A 72 15.31 -15.57 14.24
N LEU A 73 16.35 -16.25 13.75
CA LEU A 73 16.31 -17.24 12.67
C LEU A 73 15.48 -18.46 13.11
N HIS A 74 14.68 -19.08 12.24
CA HIS A 74 14.50 -20.54 12.32
C HIS A 74 14.35 -21.23 10.94
N PRO A 75 15.10 -22.31 10.66
CA PRO A 75 15.22 -22.95 9.35
C PRO A 75 14.31 -24.19 9.21
N ASN A 76 13.79 -24.46 8.00
CA ASN A 76 13.36 -25.82 7.65
C ASN A 76 13.38 -26.11 6.15
N LEU A 77 14.56 -26.45 5.63
CA LEU A 77 14.72 -27.25 4.41
C LEU A 77 15.69 -28.37 4.73
N LYS A 78 15.17 -29.45 5.30
CA LYS A 78 15.88 -30.73 5.40
C LYS A 78 14.98 -31.84 4.88
N ASN A 79 15.51 -32.54 3.88
CA ASN A 79 15.20 -33.90 3.46
C ASN A 79 14.07 -34.10 2.44
N ARG A 80 14.43 -34.16 1.15
CA ARG A 80 14.12 -35.33 0.29
C ARG A 80 14.96 -35.34 -1.01
N ILE A 81 16.27 -35.52 -0.89
CA ILE A 81 17.07 -36.14 -1.97
C ILE A 81 17.71 -37.39 -1.36
N MET A 82 17.54 -38.52 -2.06
CA MET A 82 18.17 -39.84 -1.90
C MET A 82 17.52 -40.85 -0.93
N ASN A 83 16.96 -41.89 -1.54
CA ASN A 83 16.97 -43.34 -1.21
C ASN A 83 15.68 -43.93 -1.79
N LYS A 84 15.67 -44.89 -2.73
CA LYS A 84 16.67 -45.88 -3.13
C LYS A 84 16.26 -46.41 -4.51
#